data_AF-A0A2M7EDD1-F1
#
_entry.id   AF-A0A2M7EDD1-F1
#
_cell.length_a   1.000
_cell.length_b   1.000
_cell.length_c   1.000
_cell.angle_alpha   90.00
_cell.angle_beta   90.00
_cell.angle_gamma   90.00
#
_symmetry.space_group_name_H-M   'P 1'
#
loop_
_entity.id
_entity.type
_entity.pdbx_description
1 polymer ?
#
loop_
_entity_poly.entity_id
_entity_poly.type
_entity_poly.pdbx_seq_one_letter_code
_entity_poly.pdbx_strand_id
1 'polypeptide(L)' 'MASQQTYEYYADVLEDGHLSIPEDLKDKLKTYSKVKIVVMLEDALWNNMTLSEFFKGYSAKDAIYDSL' A
#
# COMPACT_ATOMS: atom_id res chain seq x y z
N MET A 1 16.00 -7.91 14.18
CA MET A 1 14.57 -7.79 13.83
C MET A 1 14.49 -6.99 12.55
N ALA A 2 13.83 -7.49 11.50
CA ALA A 2 13.70 -6.74 10.25
C ALA A 2 12.57 -5.71 10.42
N SER A 3 12.87 -4.43 10.26
CA SER A 3 11.85 -3.37 10.24
C SER A 3 11.19 -3.35 8.86
N GLN A 4 9.87 -3.51 8.81
CA GLN A 4 9.10 -3.41 7.58
C GLN A 4 8.81 -1.94 7.32
N GLN A 5 9.20 -1.43 6.14
CA GLN A 5 9.00 -0.03 5.77
C GLN A 5 7.90 0.07 4.72
N THR A 6 6.88 0.88 5.01
CA THR A 6 5.73 1.13 4.14
C THR A 6 5.84 2.52 3.54
N TYR A 7 5.46 2.67 2.27
CA TYR A 7 5.42 3.93 1.54
C TYR A 7 3.99 4.18 1.05
N GLU A 8 3.43 5.35 1.37
CA GLU A 8 2.08 5.76 0.97
C GLU A 8 2.19 6.99 0.06
N TYR A 9 1.53 6.94 -1.09
CA TYR A 9 1.51 8.01 -2.09
C TYR A 9 0.30 7.86 -3.01
N TYR A 10 -0.11 8.96 -3.64
CA TYR A 10 -1.08 8.93 -4.74
C TYR A 10 -0.40 8.47 -6.02
N ALA A 11 -0.93 7.40 -6.63
CA ALA A 11 -0.46 6.88 -7.90
C ALA A 11 -1.46 7.18 -9.01
N ASP A 12 -0.96 7.65 -10.14
CA ASP A 12 -1.75 7.72 -11.37
C ASP A 12 -1.90 6.32 -11.96
N VAL A 13 -3.10 6.00 -12.45
CA VAL A 13 -3.32 4.85 -13.33
C VAL A 13 -3.02 5.32 -14.74
N LEU A 14 -1.95 4.80 -15.33
CA LEU A 14 -1.50 5.13 -16.69
C LEU A 14 -2.43 4.49 -17.75
N GLU A 15 -2.33 4.94 -19.00
CA GLU A 15 -3.19 4.47 -20.10
C GLU A 15 -3.09 2.95 -20.36
N ASP A 16 -1.96 2.34 -20.01
CA ASP A 16 -1.72 0.90 -20.13
C ASP A 16 -2.15 0.09 -18.90
N GLY A 17 -2.76 0.76 -17.90
CA GLY A 17 -3.23 0.15 -16.66
C GLY A 17 -2.15 -0.05 -15.60
N HIS A 18 -0.91 0.43 -15.82
CA HIS A 18 0.12 0.43 -14.79
C HIS A 18 -0.07 1.58 -13.79
N LEU A 19 0.45 1.40 -12.57
CA LEU A 19 0.54 2.45 -11.56
C LEU A 19 1.83 3.24 -11.74
N SER A 20 1.76 4.57 -11.69
CA SER A 20 2.94 5.43 -11.63
C SER A 20 3.75 5.17 -10.36
N ILE A 21 5.08 5.18 -10.45
CA ILE A 21 5.97 5.06 -9.29
C ILE A 21 6.77 6.36 -9.14
N PRO A 22 6.73 7.02 -7.96
CA PRO A 22 7.55 8.19 -7.65
C PRO A 22 9.05 7.91 -7.84
N GLU A 23 9.80 8.90 -8.35
CA GLU A 23 11.23 8.76 -8.62
C GLU A 23 12.04 8.31 -7.40
N ASP A 24 11.73 8.85 -6.22
CA ASP A 24 12.40 8.53 -4.95
C ASP A 24 12.16 7.09 -4.46
N LEU A 25 11.14 6.41 -5.00
CA LEU A 25 10.88 5.00 -4.75
C LEU A 25 11.50 4.07 -5.80
N LYS A 26 11.79 4.56 -7.01
CA LYS A 26 12.36 3.71 -8.07
C LYS A 26 13.70 3.10 -7.66
N ASP A 27 14.56 3.88 -7.03
CA ASP A 27 15.88 3.41 -6.56
C ASP A 27 15.77 2.39 -5.42
N LYS A 28 14.63 2.33 -4.74
CA LYS A 28 14.37 1.39 -3.63
C LYS A 28 13.76 0.08 -4.12
N LEU A 29 13.19 0.08 -5.32
CA LEU A 29 12.61 -1.11 -5.95
C LEU A 29 13.67 -1.87 -6.72
N LYS A 30 13.89 -3.13 -6.34
CA LYS A 30 14.76 -4.01 -7.11
C LYS A 30 14.10 -4.34 -8.45
N THR A 31 14.80 -4.10 -9.54
CA THR A 31 14.33 -4.46 -10.89
C THR A 31 13.91 -5.93 -10.94
N TYR A 32 12.79 -6.24 -11.59
CA TYR A 32 12.19 -7.58 -11.72
C TYR A 32 11.74 -8.25 -10.42
N SER A 33 11.71 -7.53 -9.29
CA SER A 33 11.14 -8.07 -8.05
C SER A 33 9.62 -7.96 -8.03
N LYS A 34 8.97 -8.94 -7.40
CA LYS A 34 7.54 -8.84 -7.07
C LYS A 34 7.41 -8.05 -5.78
N VAL A 35 6.46 -7.10 -5.77
CA VAL A 35 6.09 -6.32 -4.59
C VAL A 35 4.64 -6.58 -4.22
N LYS A 36 4.32 -6.48 -2.93
CA LYS A 36 2.94 -6.48 -2.44
C LYS A 36 2.45 -5.03 -2.42
N ILE A 37 1.36 -4.75 -3.11
CA ILE A 37 0.75 -3.41 -3.20
C ILE A 37 -0.63 -3.46 -2.56
N VAL A 38 -0.96 -2.42 -1.79
CA VAL A 38 -2.33 -2.16 -1.32
C VAL A 38 -2.82 -0.95 -2.10
N VAL A 39 -3.90 -1.13 -2.87
CA VAL A 39 -4.50 -0.06 -3.68
C VAL A 39 -5.80 0.35 -3.00
N MET A 40 -5.94 1.65 -2.78
CA MET A 40 -7.17 2.26 -2.29
C MET A 40 -7.82 3.02 -3.44
N LEU A 41 -9.06 2.67 -3.77
CA LEU A 41 -9.86 3.38 -4.75
C LEU A 41 -10.74 4.36 -3.96
N GLU A 42 -10.81 5.62 -4.38
CA GLU A 42 -11.76 6.57 -3.77
C GLU A 42 -13.18 6.04 -3.98
N ASP A 43 -13.76 5.56 -2.89
CA ASP A 43 -15.20 5.44 -2.72
C ASP A 43 -15.53 6.24 -1.46
N ALA A 44 -16.61 7.02 -1.48
CA ALA A 44 -16.96 8.05 -0.48
C ALA A 44 -17.13 7.53 0.98
N LEU A 45 -16.82 6.26 1.24
CA LEU A 45 -16.94 5.52 2.49
C LEU A 45 -15.68 5.52 3.36
N TRP A 46 -14.55 6.08 2.92
CA TRP A 46 -13.29 6.06 3.69
C TRP A 46 -13.44 6.70 5.09
N ASN A 47 -14.28 7.72 5.24
CA ASN A 47 -14.56 8.34 6.55
C ASN A 47 -15.28 7.40 7.55
N ASN A 48 -15.81 6.26 7.09
CA ASN A 48 -16.57 5.31 7.90
C ASN A 48 -15.95 3.90 7.95
N MET A 49 -14.84 3.64 7.24
CA MET A 49 -14.18 2.34 7.35
C MET A 49 -13.48 2.25 8.70
N THR A 50 -13.96 1.33 9.53
CA THR A 50 -13.27 0.99 10.78
C THR A 50 -11.94 0.31 10.47
N LEU A 51 -10.92 0.49 11.32
CA LEU A 51 -9.64 -0.23 11.20
C LEU A 51 -9.86 -1.75 11.05
N SER A 52 -10.86 -2.29 11.73
CA SER A 52 -11.27 -3.70 11.61
C SER A 52 -11.72 -4.14 10.22
N GLU A 53 -12.33 -3.24 9.44
CA GLU A 53 -12.75 -3.53 8.06
C GLU A 53 -11.57 -3.41 7.08
N PHE A 54 -10.66 -2.47 7.32
CA PHE A 54 -9.41 -2.36 6.58
C PHE A 54 -8.52 -3.61 6.76
N PHE A 55 -8.45 -4.15 7.98
CA PHE A 55 -7.67 -5.36 8.28
C PHE A 55 -8.42 -6.68 8.01
N LYS A 56 -9.65 -6.63 7.49
CA LYS A 56 -10.45 -7.84 7.23
C LYS A 56 -9.83 -8.64 6.09
N GLY A 57 -9.12 -9.72 6.43
CA GLY A 57 -8.38 -10.57 5.49
C GLY A 57 -6.86 -10.46 5.60
N TYR A 58 -6.34 -9.54 6.41
CA TYR A 58 -4.95 -9.54 6.84
C TYR A 58 -4.78 -10.46 8.05
N SER A 59 -3.69 -11.23 8.10
CA SER A 59 -3.34 -11.90 9.35
C SER A 59 -2.88 -10.83 10.35
N ALA A 60 -3.12 -11.02 11.64
CA ALA A 60 -2.67 -10.08 12.68
C ALA A 60 -1.14 -9.84 12.65
N LYS A 61 -0.37 -10.72 12.01
CA LYS A 61 1.08 -10.59 11.83
C LYS A 61 1.47 -9.65 10.68
N ASP A 62 0.53 -9.32 9.79
CA ASP A 62 0.73 -8.44 8.64
C ASP A 62 0.25 -7.00 8.91
N ALA A 63 -0.33 -6.74 10.09
CA ALA A 63 -0.76 -5.43 10.52
C ALA A 63 0.43 -4.61 11.03
N ILE A 64 1.04 -3.80 10.16
CA ILE A 64 2.18 -2.93 10.49
C ILE A 64 1.76 -1.74 11.38
N TYR A 65 0.45 -1.50 11.53
CA TYR A 65 -0.10 -0.32 12.21
C TYR A 65 -0.55 -0.57 13.66
N ASP A 66 -0.30 -1.75 14.24
CA ASP A 66 -0.81 -2.12 15.58
C ASP A 66 -0.08 -1.42 16.75
N SER A 67 0.65 -0.33 16.50
CA SER A 67 1.46 0.38 17.51
C SER A 67 1.48 1.90 17.35
N LEU A 68 0.32 2.50 17.06
CA LEU A 68 0.03 3.90 17.33
C LEU A 68 -1.01 4.03 18.45
#